data_AF-A0AAW8UA81-F1
#
_entry.id   AF-A0AAW8UA81-F1
#
_cell.length_a   1.000
_cell.length_b   1.000
_cell.length_c   1.000
_cell.angle_alpha   90.00
_cell.angle_beta   90.00
_cell.angle_gamma   90.00
#
_symmetry.space_group_name_H-M   'P 1'
#
loop_
_entity.id
_entity.type
_entity.pdbx_description
1 polymer ?
#
loop_
_entity_poly.entity_id
_entity_poly.type
_entity_poly.pdbx_seq_one_letter_code
_entity_poly.pdbx_strand_id
1 'polypeptide(L)'
;MKRSEHLLVCLMEECAEVQQAVAKSLRFGLEDHHPERPDLTNEAEILTEFYQLVAVMDLLQEEEMISSLSEVEVERIKKRKLEKLDEYMEYSRNTCHLIED
;
A
#
# COMPACT_ATOMS: atom_id res chain seq x y z
N MET A 1 13.74 23.46 -3.98
CA MET A 1 13.42 22.04 -4.17
C MET A 1 13.49 21.74 -5.66
N LYS A 2 14.28 20.74 -6.06
CA LYS A 2 14.28 20.20 -7.43
C LYS A 2 13.01 19.38 -7.65
N ARG A 3 12.64 19.16 -8.91
CA ARG A 3 11.47 18.33 -9.27
C ARG A 3 11.55 16.93 -8.66
N SER A 4 12.73 16.29 -8.72
CA SER A 4 12.95 14.96 -8.14
C SER A 4 12.73 14.93 -6.63
N GLU A 5 13.22 15.95 -5.91
CA GLU A 5 13.01 16.07 -4.47
C GLU A 5 11.52 16.24 -4.14
N HIS A 6 10.79 17.00 -4.95
CA HIS A 6 9.35 17.19 -4.78
C HIS A 6 8.58 15.88 -5.00
N LEU A 7 8.87 15.15 -6.09
CA LEU A 7 8.20 13.87 -6.36
C LEU A 7 8.52 12.79 -5.31
N LEU A 8 9.74 12.80 -4.75
CA LEU A 8 10.09 11.92 -3.63
C LEU A 8 9.34 12.29 -2.34
N VAL A 9 9.05 13.58 -2.11
CA VAL A 9 8.19 14.01 -1.01
C VAL A 9 6.76 13.52 -1.24
N CYS A 10 6.20 13.69 -2.44
CA CYS A 10 4.87 13.17 -2.75
C CYS A 10 4.81 11.65 -2.56
N LEU A 11 5.81 10.90 -3.05
CA LEU A 11 5.87 9.45 -2.86
C LEU A 11 5.82 9.06 -1.37
N MET A 12 6.50 9.81 -0.51
CA MET A 12 6.49 9.60 0.93
C MET A 12 5.13 9.96 1.56
N GLU A 13 4.48 11.03 1.11
CA GLU A 13 3.14 11.44 1.54
C GLU A 13 2.11 10.34 1.22
N GLU A 14 2.08 9.84 -0.01
CA GLU A 14 1.18 8.76 -0.41
C GLU A 14 1.41 7.47 0.40
N CYS A 15 2.66 7.16 0.77
CA CYS A 15 2.94 6.04 1.69
C CYS A 15 2.28 6.24 3.06
N ALA A 16 2.29 7.46 3.58
CA ALA A 16 1.67 7.80 4.86
C ALA A 16 0.13 7.77 4.77
N GLU A 17 -0.44 8.17 3.64
CA GLU A 17 -1.89 8.13 3.40
C GLU A 17 -2.39 6.68 3.28
N VAL A 18 -1.70 5.80 2.56
CA VAL A 18 -1.99 4.35 2.56
C VAL A 18 -1.94 3.77 3.97
N GLN A 19 -0.91 4.10 4.75
CA GLN A 19 -0.81 3.67 6.14
C GLN A 19 -2.02 4.15 6.97
N GLN A 20 -2.41 5.41 6.81
CA GLN A 20 -3.54 6.00 7.53
C GLN A 20 -4.87 5.33 7.15
N ALA A 21 -5.12 5.11 5.86
CA ALA A 21 -6.33 4.46 5.37
C ALA A 21 -6.45 3.03 5.89
N VAL A 22 -5.37 2.25 5.84
CA VAL A 22 -5.35 0.87 6.39
C VAL A 22 -5.59 0.89 7.90
N ALA A 23 -4.94 1.79 8.65
CA ALA A 23 -5.16 1.89 10.10
C ALA A 23 -6.60 2.27 10.46
N LYS A 24 -7.22 3.15 9.66
CA LYS A 24 -8.64 3.51 9.80
C LYS A 24 -9.55 2.32 9.53
N SER A 25 -9.31 1.57 8.45
CA SER A 25 -10.08 0.35 8.13
C SER A 25 -9.96 -0.73 9.20
N LEU A 26 -8.77 -0.92 9.80
CA LEU A 26 -8.60 -1.84 10.92
C LEU A 26 -9.42 -1.44 12.16
N ARG A 27 -9.68 -0.14 12.34
CA ARG A 27 -10.44 0.38 13.47
C ARG A 27 -11.95 0.32 13.28
N PHE A 28 -12.42 0.57 12.06
CA PHE A 28 -13.84 0.81 11.77
C PHE A 28 -14.47 -0.24 10.86
N GLY A 29 -13.66 -1.06 10.18
CA GLY A 29 -14.12 -1.99 9.15
C GLY A 29 -13.98 -1.41 7.75
N LEU A 30 -13.90 -2.29 6.76
CA LEU A 30 -13.71 -1.94 5.35
C LEU A 30 -14.94 -1.26 4.73
N GLU A 31 -16.13 -1.72 5.13
CA GLU A 31 -17.43 -1.22 4.62
C GLU A 31 -17.91 0.07 5.31
N ASP A 32 -17.25 0.50 6.39
CA ASP A 32 -17.60 1.75 7.07
C ASP A 32 -17.11 2.96 6.24
N HIS A 33 -17.64 4.14 6.55
CA HIS A 33 -17.37 5.38 5.82
C HIS A 33 -17.34 6.59 6.77
N HIS A 34 -16.73 7.68 6.33
CA HIS A 34 -16.80 8.92 7.11
C HIS A 34 -18.25 9.47 7.11
N PRO A 35 -18.76 10.03 8.22
CA PRO A 35 -20.13 10.56 8.26
C PRO A 35 -20.41 11.65 7.23
N GLU A 36 -19.38 12.43 6.86
CA GLU A 36 -19.48 13.48 5.84
C GLU A 36 -19.24 12.99 4.41
N ARG A 37 -18.82 11.72 4.23
CA ARG A 37 -18.54 11.11 2.92
C ARG A 37 -19.17 9.71 2.83
N PRO A 38 -20.51 9.61 2.87
CA PRO A 38 -21.20 8.32 2.96
C PRO A 38 -21.00 7.42 1.75
N ASP A 39 -20.67 8.01 0.59
CA ASP A 39 -20.50 7.26 -0.66
C ASP A 39 -19.07 6.70 -0.84
N LEU A 40 -18.17 6.90 0.14
CA LEU A 40 -16.78 6.46 0.08
C LEU A 40 -16.46 5.52 1.26
N THR A 41 -16.38 4.23 0.97
CA THR A 41 -15.99 3.22 1.95
C THR A 41 -14.51 3.32 2.30
N ASN A 42 -14.12 2.79 3.45
CA ASN A 42 -12.72 2.74 3.85
C ASN A 42 -11.88 1.84 2.92
N GLU A 43 -12.47 0.79 2.34
CA GLU A 43 -11.84 0.03 1.25
C GLU A 43 -11.54 0.91 0.03
N ALA A 44 -12.51 1.70 -0.42
CA ALA A 44 -12.34 2.59 -1.56
C ALA A 44 -11.26 3.66 -1.29
N GLU A 45 -11.13 4.13 -0.05
CA GLU A 45 -10.06 5.03 0.38
C GLU A 45 -8.69 4.34 0.30
N ILE A 46 -8.53 3.10 0.81
CA ILE A 46 -7.28 2.32 0.67
C ILE A 46 -6.87 2.20 -0.80
N LEU A 47 -7.81 1.84 -1.67
CA LEU A 47 -7.54 1.68 -3.10
C LEU A 47 -7.13 3.01 -3.74
N THR A 48 -7.78 4.11 -3.36
CA THR A 48 -7.47 5.44 -3.85
C THR A 48 -6.02 5.82 -3.52
N GLU A 49 -5.62 5.74 -2.25
CA GLU A 49 -4.24 6.09 -1.85
C GLU A 49 -3.21 5.13 -2.42
N PHE A 50 -3.55 3.84 -2.54
CA PHE A 50 -2.64 2.87 -3.17
C PHE A 50 -2.38 3.20 -4.64
N TYR A 51 -3.40 3.56 -5.41
CA TYR A 51 -3.21 3.89 -6.83
C TYR A 51 -2.60 5.29 -7.03
N GLN A 52 -2.78 6.24 -6.11
CA GLN A 52 -2.04 7.50 -6.11
C GLN A 52 -0.54 7.26 -5.86
N LEU A 53 -0.18 6.41 -4.90
CA LEU A 53 1.20 5.97 -4.67
C LEU A 53 1.82 5.34 -5.94
N VAL A 54 1.07 4.46 -6.62
CA VAL A 54 1.52 3.84 -7.88
C VAL A 54 1.74 4.91 -8.96
N ALA A 55 0.82 5.85 -9.14
CA ALA A 55 0.94 6.91 -10.13
C ALA A 55 2.18 7.80 -9.90
N VAL A 56 2.52 8.11 -8.65
CA VAL A 56 3.74 8.86 -8.33
C VAL A 56 5.01 8.06 -8.63
N MET A 57 5.02 6.75 -8.32
CA MET A 57 6.13 5.86 -8.67
C MET A 57 6.31 5.72 -10.19
N ASP A 58 5.22 5.58 -10.93
CA ASP A 58 5.24 5.48 -12.40
C ASP A 58 5.84 6.75 -13.00
N LEU A 59 5.41 7.94 -12.54
CA LEU A 59 5.97 9.22 -12.99
C LEU A 59 7.48 9.34 -12.69
N LEU A 60 7.93 8.89 -11.50
CA LEU A 60 9.35 8.85 -11.15
C LEU A 60 10.16 7.93 -12.09
N GLN A 61 9.56 6.85 -12.57
CA GLN A 61 10.20 5.92 -13.51
C GLN A 61 10.18 6.43 -14.95
N GLU A 62 9.07 7.02 -15.39
CA GLU A 62 8.95 7.66 -16.70
C GLU A 62 9.93 8.83 -16.87
N GLU A 63 10.19 9.59 -15.82
CA GLU A 63 11.18 10.67 -15.81
C GLU A 63 12.63 10.19 -15.59
N GLU A 64 12.87 8.87 -15.61
CA GLU A 64 14.18 8.24 -15.40
C GLU A 64 14.86 8.63 -14.07
N MET A 65 14.09 9.09 -13.07
CA MET A 65 14.60 9.45 -11.74
C MET A 65 14.81 8.20 -10.87
N ILE A 66 14.00 7.17 -11.10
CA ILE A 66 14.12 5.83 -10.52
C ILE A 66 14.06 4.82 -11.66
N SER A 67 14.94 3.82 -11.64
CA SER A 67 14.90 2.76 -12.66
C SER A 67 13.65 1.89 -12.50
N SER A 68 12.97 1.61 -13.61
CA SER A 68 11.93 0.58 -13.66
C SER A 68 12.55 -0.81 -13.64
N LEU A 69 11.79 -1.78 -13.13
CA LEU A 69 12.15 -3.20 -13.13
C LEU A 69 11.43 -3.92 -14.27
N SER A 70 12.02 -5.01 -14.76
CA SER A 70 11.30 -5.89 -15.69
C SER A 70 10.13 -6.59 -14.98
N GLU A 71 9.12 -6.98 -15.75
CA GLU A 71 7.96 -7.73 -15.23
C GLU A 71 8.38 -9.00 -14.47
N VAL A 72 9.42 -9.70 -14.95
CA VAL A 72 9.99 -10.89 -14.31
C VAL A 72 10.59 -10.56 -12.94
N GLU A 73 11.27 -9.42 -12.81
CA GLU A 73 11.83 -8.98 -11.53
C GLU A 73 10.75 -8.57 -10.55
N VAL A 74 9.74 -7.84 -11.01
CA VAL A 74 8.57 -7.44 -10.20
C VAL A 74 7.85 -8.68 -9.67
N GLU A 75 7.56 -9.65 -10.53
CA GLU A 75 6.88 -10.89 -10.13
C GLU A 75 7.71 -11.69 -9.12
N ARG A 76 9.03 -11.77 -9.33
CA ARG A 76 9.93 -12.43 -8.38
C ARG A 76 9.90 -11.76 -6.99
N ILE A 77 9.83 -10.42 -6.93
CA ILE A 77 9.75 -9.68 -5.67
C ILE A 77 8.41 -9.96 -4.97
N LYS A 78 7.29 -9.88 -5.70
CA LYS A 78 5.95 -10.17 -5.19
C LYS A 78 5.87 -11.59 -4.63
N LYS A 79 6.26 -12.59 -5.42
CA LYS A 79 6.26 -14.00 -5.02
C LYS A 79 7.04 -14.23 -3.73
N ARG A 80 8.27 -13.71 -3.64
CA ARG A 80 9.10 -13.84 -2.43
C ARG A 80 8.45 -13.20 -1.21
N LYS A 81 7.74 -12.08 -1.38
CA LYS A 81 7.02 -11.42 -0.26
C LYS A 81 5.84 -12.28 0.21
N LEU A 82 5.10 -12.89 -0.71
CA LEU A 82 3.99 -13.80 -0.39
C LEU A 82 4.47 -15.06 0.33
N GLU A 83 5.52 -15.71 -0.17
CA GLU A 83 6.13 -16.89 0.48
C GLU A 83 6.50 -16.60 1.95
N LYS A 84 7.12 -15.43 2.22
CA LYS A 84 7.43 -15.01 3.59
C LYS A 84 6.20 -14.68 4.44
N LEU A 85 5.15 -14.13 3.83
CA LEU A 85 3.91 -13.83 4.53
C LEU A 85 3.27 -15.13 5.03
N ASP A 86 3.24 -16.16 4.19
CA ASP A 86 2.70 -17.47 4.54
C ASP A 86 3.46 -18.08 5.73
N GLU A 87 4.80 -18.01 5.72
CA GLU A 87 5.65 -18.43 6.85
C GLU A 87 5.30 -17.69 8.15
N TYR A 88 5.11 -16.36 8.08
CA TYR A 88 4.77 -15.55 9.26
C TYR A 88 3.35 -15.78 9.76
N MET A 89 2.39 -16.01 8.87
CA MET A 89 1.02 -16.35 9.25
C MET A 89 0.98 -17.72 9.92
N GLU A 90 1.70 -18.71 9.41
CA GLU A 90 1.82 -20.03 10.05
C GLU A 90 2.47 -19.93 11.43
N TYR A 91 3.56 -19.16 11.56
CA TYR A 91 4.18 -18.89 12.86
C TYR A 91 3.21 -18.21 13.84
N SER A 92 2.44 -17.22 13.39
CA SER A 92 1.47 -16.50 14.21
C SER A 92 0.31 -17.39 14.66
N ARG A 93 -0.16 -18.30 13.79
CA ARG A 93 -1.15 -19.34 14.15
C ARG A 93 -0.60 -20.28 15.22
N ASN A 94 0.62 -20.79 15.03
CA ASN A 94 1.26 -21.72 15.97
C ASN A 94 1.56 -21.09 17.35
N THR A 95 1.68 -19.76 17.41
CA THR A 95 1.90 -19.01 18.65
C THR A 95 0.63 -18.36 19.22
N CYS A 96 -0.55 -18.70 18.67
CA CYS A 96 -1.86 -18.16 19.08
C CYS A 96 -2.00 -16.64 18.99
N HIS A 97 -1.22 -15.97 18.13
CA HIS A 97 -1.32 -14.52 17.88
C HIS A 97 -2.19 -14.17 16.67
N LEU A 98 -2.60 -15.17 15.87
CA LEU A 98 -3.56 -15.02 14.78
C LEU A 98 -4.72 -16.00 14.99
N ILE A 99 -5.95 -15.47 15.02
CA ILE A 99 -7.20 -16.23 15.08
C ILE A 99 -7.89 -16.03 13.72
N GLU A 100 -8.45 -17.09 13.14
CA GLU A 100 -9.21 -17.00 11.90
C GLU A 100 -10.54 -16.27 12.15
N ASP A 101 -10.99 -15.49 11.15
CA ASP A 101 -12.24 -14.72 11.19
C ASP A 101 -13.49 -15.62 11.28
#